data_AF-A0A2G8JK41-F1
#
_entry.id   AF-A0A2G8JK41-F1
#
_cell.length_a   1.000
_cell.length_b   1.000
_cell.length_c   1.000
_cell.angle_alpha   90.00
_cell.angle_beta   90.00
_cell.angle_gamma   90.00
#
_symmetry.space_group_name_H-M   'P 1'
#
loop_
_entity.id
_entity.type
_entity.pdbx_description
1 polymer ?
#
loop_
_entity_poly.entity_id
_entity_poly.type
_entity_poly.pdbx_seq_one_letter_code
_entity_poly.pdbx_strand_id
1 'polypeptide(L)'
;MLKEGRTALSFQETISPTSPLIQAHVYAIRKIEGATNQPSHRERMSIDKWKPYLHEVLNRFPANFSSEFRNPCWYEGTELQCVPYFYQLGSFKCGTTDVWDNWYYDLQGPIITNRFNRHVRKTRRKTGQGNDHSIQWYLNLFRIQAVEQVKKNPRLVFGDASISNLWGLGIYDWEELFTNETDPPVFLADVIHAIQPKAKIIAILRDPVEKLWTTYMLEQWKKMVSPQTFHAHFKRLTKESLQCESINSPLYCAFMYGTTADISLNNMLYQGVFYLYLQQWVDVFGLENIHVMRLEDWIKDPITELEEAFKYLELDPLPHDVLSSIVNRSTKNVNERAKRKNFTMLASTRRELQDFYRPWNQRLADLLKNQKFTWDY
;
A
#
# COMPACT_ATOMS: atom_id res chain seq x y z
N MET A 1 -42.11 -6.62 27.88
CA MET A 1 -41.65 -7.99 27.56
C MET A 1 -41.38 -8.06 26.07
N LEU A 2 -40.09 -8.12 25.73
CA LEU A 2 -39.56 -8.29 24.38
C LEU A 2 -39.91 -9.66 23.83
N LYS A 3 -40.31 -9.74 22.56
CA LYS A 3 -39.98 -10.87 21.68
C LYS A 3 -39.70 -10.32 20.28
N GLU A 4 -38.41 -10.22 20.00
CA GLU A 4 -37.82 -9.98 18.68
C GLU A 4 -38.11 -11.19 17.77
N GLY A 5 -38.73 -10.94 16.62
CA GLY A 5 -38.73 -11.86 15.49
C GLY A 5 -37.68 -11.41 14.49
N ARG A 6 -36.47 -11.99 14.54
CA ARG A 6 -35.44 -11.80 13.51
C ARG A 6 -35.87 -12.57 12.25
N THR A 7 -36.26 -11.85 11.22
CA THR A 7 -36.42 -12.39 9.87
C THR A 7 -35.02 -12.56 9.29
N ALA A 8 -34.56 -13.80 9.17
CA ALA A 8 -33.36 -14.15 8.43
C ALA A 8 -33.60 -13.85 6.94
N LEU A 9 -32.95 -12.81 6.42
CA LEU A 9 -32.81 -12.61 4.97
C LEU A 9 -31.85 -13.69 4.46
N SER A 10 -32.41 -14.76 3.88
CA SER A 10 -31.63 -15.73 3.11
C SER A 10 -31.18 -15.07 1.81
N PHE A 11 -29.92 -14.66 1.73
CA PHE A 11 -29.26 -14.43 0.46
C PHE A 11 -29.05 -15.78 -0.22
N GLN A 12 -30.00 -16.20 -1.07
CA GLN A 12 -29.71 -17.18 -2.11
C GLN A 12 -28.94 -16.46 -3.22
N GLU A 13 -27.61 -16.42 -3.10
CA GLU A 13 -26.74 -16.10 -4.22
C GLU A 13 -26.92 -17.17 -5.30
N THR A 14 -27.43 -16.78 -6.46
CA THR A 14 -27.29 -17.56 -7.70
C THR A 14 -25.82 -17.55 -8.11
N ILE A 15 -25.05 -18.49 -7.55
CA ILE A 15 -23.66 -18.76 -7.92
C ILE A 15 -23.66 -19.32 -9.35
N SER A 16 -23.25 -18.50 -10.32
CA SER A 16 -22.84 -18.99 -11.65
C SER A 16 -21.79 -20.09 -11.47
N PRO A 17 -21.71 -21.14 -12.31
CA PRO A 17 -20.73 -22.22 -12.14
C PRO A 17 -19.30 -21.67 -12.24
N THR A 18 -18.76 -21.28 -11.09
CA THR A 18 -17.40 -20.77 -10.90
C THR A 18 -16.43 -21.90 -11.19
N SER A 19 -15.29 -21.57 -11.80
CA SER A 19 -14.19 -22.53 -12.02
C SER A 19 -13.86 -23.29 -10.72
N PRO A 20 -13.60 -24.61 -10.74
CA PRO A 20 -13.24 -25.39 -9.54
C PRO A 20 -12.11 -24.77 -8.70
N LEU A 21 -11.19 -24.03 -9.35
CA LEU A 21 -10.10 -23.29 -8.69
C LEU A 21 -10.62 -22.16 -7.79
N ILE A 22 -11.66 -21.44 -8.23
CA ILE A 22 -12.26 -20.33 -7.46
C ILE A 22 -13.08 -20.90 -6.30
N GLN A 23 -13.76 -22.04 -6.50
CA GLN A 23 -14.44 -22.74 -5.42
C GLN A 23 -13.46 -23.22 -4.35
N ALA A 24 -12.28 -23.71 -4.74
CA ALA A 24 -11.23 -24.08 -3.80
C ALA A 24 -10.73 -22.87 -3.00
N HIS A 25 -10.59 -21.70 -3.64
CA HIS A 25 -10.19 -20.45 -2.98
C HIS A 25 -11.24 -19.95 -1.99
N VAL A 26 -12.50 -19.88 -2.42
CA VAL A 26 -13.63 -19.51 -1.54
C VAL A 26 -13.77 -20.51 -0.39
N TYR A 27 -13.55 -21.80 -0.64
CA TYR A 27 -13.52 -22.81 0.41
C TYR A 27 -12.34 -22.64 1.37
N ALA A 28 -11.15 -22.29 0.88
CA ALA A 28 -9.99 -21.99 1.74
C ALA A 28 -10.27 -20.78 2.65
N ILE A 29 -10.81 -19.68 2.09
CA ILE A 29 -11.26 -18.51 2.85
C ILE A 29 -12.30 -18.92 3.90
N ARG A 30 -13.32 -19.69 3.52
CA ARG A 30 -14.37 -20.17 4.43
C ARG A 30 -13.87 -21.16 5.49
N LYS A 31 -12.82 -21.93 5.21
CA LYS A 31 -12.21 -22.86 6.17
C LYS A 31 -11.41 -22.11 7.24
N ILE A 32 -10.76 -21.01 6.85
CA ILE A 32 -10.10 -20.08 7.78
C ILE A 32 -11.16 -19.38 8.66
N GLU A 33 -12.29 -18.98 8.08
CA GLU A 33 -13.43 -18.39 8.80
C GLU A 33 -14.16 -19.41 9.70
N GLY A 34 -14.39 -20.64 9.25
CA GLY A 34 -15.09 -21.67 10.01
C GLY A 34 -14.34 -22.15 11.24
N ALA A 35 -13.03 -21.90 11.31
CA ALA A 35 -12.22 -22.11 12.50
C ALA A 35 -12.31 -20.94 13.51
N THR A 36 -12.78 -19.76 13.10
CA THR A 36 -12.87 -18.57 13.95
C THR A 36 -14.13 -17.75 13.61
N ASN A 37 -15.20 -17.92 14.40
CA ASN A 37 -16.46 -17.15 14.29
C ASN A 37 -16.33 -15.65 14.67
N GLN A 38 -15.14 -15.07 14.53
CA GLN A 38 -14.85 -13.65 14.66
C GLN A 38 -13.73 -13.32 13.66
N PRO A 39 -13.64 -12.10 13.11
CA PRO A 39 -12.39 -11.64 12.50
C PRO A 39 -11.34 -11.79 13.58
N SER A 40 -10.46 -12.79 13.44
CA SER A 40 -9.43 -13.05 14.41
C SER A 40 -8.49 -11.84 14.37
N HIS A 41 -8.66 -10.91 15.30
CA HIS A 41 -7.58 -9.99 15.63
C HIS A 41 -6.41 -10.89 16.05
N ARG A 42 -5.47 -11.11 15.13
CA ARG A 42 -4.22 -11.79 15.44
C ARG A 42 -3.57 -10.97 16.54
N GLU A 43 -3.28 -11.61 17.67
CA GLU A 43 -2.53 -10.94 18.74
C GLU A 43 -1.17 -10.54 18.15
N ARG A 44 -0.91 -9.22 18.09
CA ARG A 44 0.33 -8.71 17.53
C ARG A 44 1.49 -9.05 18.44
N MET A 45 2.62 -9.41 17.83
CA MET A 45 3.84 -9.68 18.58
C MET A 45 4.30 -8.43 19.33
N SER A 46 4.52 -8.58 20.64
CA SER A 46 5.06 -7.49 21.47
C SER A 46 6.38 -6.97 20.92
N ILE A 47 6.56 -5.65 20.95
CA ILE A 47 7.79 -4.96 20.52
C ILE A 47 9.05 -5.52 21.18
N ASP A 48 8.97 -5.96 22.43
CA ASP A 48 10.14 -6.50 23.15
C ASP A 48 10.69 -7.77 22.50
N LYS A 49 9.85 -8.53 21.78
CA LYS A 49 10.27 -9.77 21.10
C LYS A 49 11.03 -9.50 19.79
N TRP A 50 10.73 -8.40 19.10
CA TRP A 50 11.32 -8.13 17.78
C TRP A 50 12.27 -6.94 17.74
N LYS A 51 12.20 -6.02 18.70
CA LYS A 51 13.10 -4.87 18.84
C LYS A 51 14.59 -5.24 18.80
N PRO A 52 15.08 -6.35 19.40
CA PRO A 52 16.49 -6.70 19.34
C PRO A 52 17.02 -6.86 17.90
N TYR A 53 16.19 -7.33 16.98
CA TYR A 53 16.55 -7.53 15.57
C TYR A 53 16.57 -6.23 14.76
N LEU A 54 15.97 -5.15 15.28
CA LEU A 54 15.91 -3.83 14.64
C LEU A 54 16.55 -2.73 15.47
N HIS A 55 17.48 -3.08 16.37
CA HIS A 55 18.09 -2.13 17.30
C HIS A 55 18.82 -0.97 16.58
N GLU A 56 19.48 -1.23 15.44
CA GLU A 56 20.15 -0.19 14.64
C GLU A 56 19.16 0.87 14.13
N VAL A 57 17.95 0.44 13.77
CA VAL A 57 16.89 1.32 13.28
C VAL A 57 16.23 2.04 14.45
N LEU A 58 15.74 1.29 15.44
CA LEU A 58 14.92 1.84 16.52
C LEU A 58 15.71 2.77 17.45
N ASN A 59 16.99 2.48 17.70
CA ASN A 59 17.83 3.31 18.58
C ASN A 59 18.38 4.56 17.86
N ARG A 60 18.14 4.69 16.55
CA ARG A 60 18.58 5.86 15.79
C ARG A 60 17.73 7.09 16.08
N PHE A 61 16.53 6.92 16.62
CA PHE A 61 15.55 7.98 16.81
C PHE A 61 15.49 8.44 18.27
N PRO A 62 15.22 9.74 18.52
CA PRO A 62 15.01 10.21 19.87
C PRO A 62 13.68 9.67 20.42
N ALA A 63 13.54 9.64 21.75
CA ALA A 63 12.27 9.29 22.38
C ALA A 63 11.16 10.32 22.08
N ASN A 64 11.53 11.58 21.85
CA ASN A 64 10.59 12.67 21.53
C ASN A 64 11.15 13.51 20.39
N PHE A 65 10.28 13.88 19.45
CA PHE A 65 10.58 14.84 18.39
C PHE A 65 10.30 16.27 18.84
N SER A 66 10.98 17.23 18.22
CA SER A 66 10.75 18.66 18.44
C SER A 66 9.34 19.06 18.01
N SER A 67 8.70 19.91 18.81
CA SER A 67 7.41 20.54 18.49
C SER A 67 7.55 21.81 17.63
N GLU A 68 8.77 22.26 17.33
CA GLU A 68 9.05 23.43 16.50
C GLU A 68 8.67 23.22 15.02
N PHE A 69 8.71 21.96 14.57
CA PHE A 69 8.50 21.60 13.17
C PHE A 69 7.23 20.76 13.04
N ARG A 70 6.51 20.89 11.91
CA ARG A 70 5.42 19.97 11.60
C ARG A 70 5.93 18.55 11.34
N ASN A 71 7.06 18.40 10.64
CA ASN A 71 7.69 17.10 10.47
C ASN A 71 8.32 16.65 11.80
N PRO A 72 8.36 15.34 12.09
CA PRO A 72 9.10 14.84 13.24
C PRO A 72 10.61 15.06 13.03
N CYS A 73 11.15 16.02 13.77
CA CYS A 73 12.54 16.46 13.64
C CYS A 73 13.25 16.46 14.99
N TRP A 74 14.58 16.37 14.97
CA TRP A 74 15.44 16.51 16.15
C TRP A 74 16.83 17.01 15.75
N TYR A 75 17.57 17.52 16.71
CA TYR A 75 18.94 17.98 16.48
C TYR A 75 19.96 16.93 16.96
N GLU A 76 20.96 16.70 16.12
CA GLU A 76 22.20 16.00 16.47
C GLU A 76 23.34 17.01 16.49
N GLY A 77 23.69 17.47 17.68
CA GLY A 77 24.54 18.65 17.83
C GLY A 77 23.84 19.86 17.19
N THR A 78 24.40 20.37 16.10
CA THR A 78 23.84 21.51 15.34
C THR A 78 23.09 21.08 14.07
N GLU A 79 23.10 19.79 13.75
CA GLU A 79 22.48 19.28 12.54
C GLU A 79 21.03 18.86 12.79
N LEU A 80 20.08 19.49 12.09
CA LEU A 80 18.69 19.05 12.09
C LEU A 80 18.54 17.78 11.25
N GLN A 81 17.94 16.76 11.84
CA GLN A 81 17.41 15.57 11.17
C GLN A 81 15.89 15.62 11.22
N CYS A 82 15.24 15.13 10.17
CA CYS A 82 13.80 14.93 10.15
C CYS A 82 13.46 13.64 9.41
N VAL A 83 12.31 13.07 9.78
CA VAL A 83 11.66 11.97 9.07
C VAL A 83 10.35 12.43 8.44
N PRO A 84 9.78 11.67 7.49
CA PRO A 84 8.54 12.02 6.83
C PRO A 84 7.40 12.32 7.81
N TYR A 85 6.62 13.36 7.51
CA TYR A 85 5.36 13.67 8.20
C TYR A 85 4.27 12.65 7.89
N PHE A 86 4.25 12.13 6.66
CA PHE A 86 3.28 11.16 6.20
C PHE A 86 3.89 10.12 5.27
N TYR A 87 3.22 8.98 5.14
CA TYR A 87 3.62 7.87 4.28
C TYR A 87 2.53 7.57 3.26
N GLN A 88 2.84 7.72 1.99
CA GLN A 88 1.99 7.27 0.90
C GLN A 88 2.31 5.81 0.56
N LEU A 89 1.33 4.97 0.82
CA LEU A 89 1.32 3.56 0.48
C LEU A 89 0.91 3.34 -0.98
N GLY A 90 1.28 2.16 -1.46
CA GLY A 90 0.88 1.62 -2.75
C GLY A 90 -0.62 1.41 -2.94
N SER A 91 -1.03 0.73 -4.02
CA SER A 91 -0.26 -0.32 -4.72
C SER A 91 0.29 0.06 -6.11
N PHE A 92 1.23 -0.75 -6.63
CA PHE A 92 1.71 -0.63 -8.00
C PHE A 92 0.53 -0.57 -8.97
N LYS A 93 0.57 0.41 -9.89
CA LYS A 93 -0.48 0.70 -10.89
C LYS A 93 -1.82 1.21 -10.34
N CYS A 94 -1.83 1.73 -9.11
CA CYS A 94 -2.98 2.44 -8.54
C CYS A 94 -2.88 3.97 -8.65
N GLY A 95 -1.97 4.52 -9.49
CA GLY A 95 -1.85 5.97 -9.70
C GLY A 95 -1.02 6.72 -8.64
N THR A 96 -0.25 6.00 -7.82
CA THR A 96 0.59 6.58 -6.75
C THR A 96 1.49 7.73 -7.22
N THR A 97 2.17 7.56 -8.36
CA THR A 97 3.03 8.62 -8.92
C THR A 97 2.24 9.85 -9.36
N ASP A 98 1.02 9.65 -9.87
CA ASP A 98 0.20 10.76 -10.34
C ASP A 98 -0.27 11.59 -9.15
N VAL A 99 -0.76 10.96 -8.07
CA VAL A 99 -1.07 11.67 -6.81
C VAL A 99 0.17 12.36 -6.24
N TRP A 100 1.28 11.63 -6.09
CA TRP A 100 2.52 12.16 -5.50
C TRP A 100 3.06 13.38 -6.23
N ASP A 101 3.10 13.31 -7.57
CA ASP A 101 3.57 14.43 -8.36
C ASP A 101 2.56 15.59 -8.30
N ASN A 102 1.25 15.36 -8.07
CA ASN A 102 0.28 16.47 -7.97
C ASN A 102 0.51 17.27 -6.67
N TRP A 103 0.91 16.59 -5.58
CA TRP A 103 1.38 17.26 -4.36
C TRP A 103 2.67 18.06 -4.52
N TYR A 104 3.40 17.90 -5.64
CA TYR A 104 4.68 18.57 -5.92
C TYR A 104 4.53 20.01 -6.43
N TYR A 105 3.38 20.37 -7.03
CA TYR A 105 3.37 21.54 -7.91
C TYR A 105 3.23 22.88 -7.17
N ASP A 106 4.20 23.72 -7.50
CA ASP A 106 4.51 25.07 -7.06
C ASP A 106 4.97 25.20 -5.61
N LEU A 107 6.09 25.89 -5.41
CA LEU A 107 6.77 26.18 -4.13
C LEU A 107 5.92 27.01 -3.15
N GLN A 108 4.61 27.05 -3.38
CA GLN A 108 3.56 27.70 -2.62
C GLN A 108 2.71 26.69 -1.82
N GLY A 109 2.80 25.39 -2.15
CA GLY A 109 2.10 24.32 -1.44
C GLY A 109 2.78 23.95 -0.09
N PRO A 110 2.02 23.42 0.87
CA PRO A 110 2.55 23.02 2.18
C PRO A 110 3.40 21.73 2.14
N ILE A 111 3.42 20.99 1.02
CA ILE A 111 4.12 19.70 0.88
C ILE A 111 5.36 19.83 0.00
N ILE A 112 6.49 19.34 0.50
CA ILE A 112 7.71 19.08 -0.26
C ILE A 112 7.67 17.62 -0.72
N THR A 113 7.38 17.38 -2.00
CA THR A 113 7.61 16.08 -2.64
C THR A 113 8.82 16.18 -3.57
N ASN A 114 9.44 15.05 -3.97
CA ASN A 114 10.60 15.09 -4.86
C ASN A 114 10.76 13.78 -5.66
N ARG A 115 11.48 13.86 -6.80
CA ARG A 115 11.72 12.69 -7.68
C ARG A 115 12.86 11.80 -7.17
N PHE A 116 12.49 10.74 -6.44
CA PHE A 116 13.37 9.78 -5.75
C PHE A 116 14.68 9.44 -6.50
N ASN A 117 14.62 9.01 -7.77
CA ASN A 117 15.79 8.56 -8.55
C ASN A 117 16.88 9.63 -8.75
N ARG A 118 16.51 10.91 -8.85
CA ARG A 118 17.50 12.00 -8.98
C ARG A 118 18.23 12.21 -7.65
N HIS A 119 17.55 11.98 -6.54
CA HIS A 119 18.07 12.21 -5.20
C HIS A 119 18.89 11.05 -4.66
N VAL A 120 18.62 9.80 -5.05
CA VAL A 120 19.52 8.66 -4.76
C VAL A 120 20.92 8.95 -5.28
N ARG A 121 21.05 9.29 -6.58
CA ARG A 121 22.35 9.61 -7.18
C ARG A 121 23.01 10.85 -6.54
N LYS A 122 22.23 11.88 -6.22
CA LYS A 122 22.72 13.09 -5.54
C LYS A 122 23.21 12.79 -4.12
N THR A 123 22.49 11.92 -3.39
CA THR A 123 22.80 11.52 -2.01
C THR A 123 24.11 10.74 -1.99
N ARG A 124 24.25 9.68 -2.80
CA ARG A 124 25.49 8.92 -2.95
C ARG A 124 26.70 9.83 -3.23
N ARG A 125 26.54 10.79 -4.16
CA ARG A 125 27.60 11.76 -4.48
C ARG A 125 27.97 12.67 -3.31
N LYS A 126 26.99 13.08 -2.50
CA LYS A 126 27.20 14.04 -1.39
C LYS A 126 27.69 13.38 -0.10
N THR A 127 27.24 12.16 0.19
CA THR A 127 27.57 11.46 1.44
C THR A 127 28.74 10.51 1.29
N GLY A 128 29.10 10.13 0.05
CA GLY A 128 30.07 9.07 -0.21
C GLY A 128 29.59 7.67 0.18
N GLN A 129 28.37 7.53 0.71
CA GLN A 129 27.80 6.26 1.13
C GLN A 129 27.19 5.54 -0.07
N GLY A 130 27.61 4.28 -0.29
CA GLY A 130 27.07 3.40 -1.33
C GLY A 130 26.05 2.37 -0.80
N ASN A 131 25.95 2.21 0.52
CA ASN A 131 24.97 1.31 1.14
C ASN A 131 23.65 2.06 1.39
N ASP A 132 22.74 1.94 0.42
CA ASP A 132 21.43 2.56 0.47
C ASP A 132 20.45 1.85 1.44
N HIS A 133 20.86 0.76 2.10
CA HIS A 133 20.00 -0.02 3.01
C HIS A 133 20.06 0.47 4.47
N SER A 134 20.99 1.35 4.83
CA SER A 134 21.14 1.81 6.22
C SER A 134 20.12 2.89 6.59
N ILE A 135 19.69 2.92 7.85
CA ILE A 135 18.83 3.99 8.38
C ILE A 135 19.49 5.36 8.24
N GLN A 136 20.82 5.43 8.39
CA GLN A 136 21.57 6.67 8.22
C GLN A 136 21.51 7.18 6.77
N TRP A 137 21.49 6.28 5.79
CA TRP A 137 21.30 6.65 4.40
C TRP A 137 19.89 7.21 4.17
N TYR A 138 18.86 6.58 4.77
CA TYR A 138 17.48 7.08 4.70
C TYR A 138 17.35 8.50 5.28
N LEU A 139 17.97 8.77 6.42
CA LEU A 139 18.02 10.13 7.01
C LEU A 139 18.76 11.12 6.10
N ASN A 140 19.90 10.71 5.53
CA ASN A 140 20.65 11.53 4.58
C ASN A 140 19.86 11.86 3.32
N LEU A 141 19.02 10.94 2.85
CA LEU A 141 18.15 11.15 1.71
C LEU A 141 17.21 12.33 1.97
N PHE A 142 16.48 12.33 3.10
CA PHE A 142 15.57 13.43 3.44
C PHE A 142 16.30 14.72 3.81
N ARG A 143 17.46 14.62 4.44
CA ARG A 143 18.32 15.77 4.71
C ARG A 143 18.61 16.56 3.43
N ILE A 144 18.96 15.84 2.36
CA ILE A 144 19.28 16.43 1.05
C ILE A 144 18.02 16.86 0.27
N GLN A 145 16.87 16.22 0.50
CA GLN A 145 15.64 16.47 -0.24
C GLN A 145 14.76 17.57 0.35
N ALA A 146 14.60 17.60 1.66
CA ALA A 146 13.53 18.35 2.31
C ALA A 146 13.99 19.14 3.55
N VAL A 147 14.88 18.60 4.37
CA VAL A 147 15.21 19.20 5.68
C VAL A 147 15.74 20.64 5.55
N GLU A 148 16.54 20.93 4.54
CA GLU A 148 17.03 22.31 4.30
C GLU A 148 15.92 23.32 3.99
N GLN A 149 14.77 22.87 3.47
CA GLN A 149 13.59 23.71 3.26
C GLN A 149 12.75 23.81 4.55
N VAL A 150 12.62 22.71 5.29
CA VAL A 150 11.95 22.66 6.61
C VAL A 150 12.65 23.60 7.61
N LYS A 151 13.99 23.66 7.61
CA LYS A 151 14.76 24.62 8.41
C LYS A 151 14.38 26.08 8.14
N LYS A 152 14.03 26.41 6.88
CA LYS A 152 13.65 27.77 6.47
C LYS A 152 12.18 28.07 6.74
N ASN A 153 11.32 27.06 6.65
CA ASN A 153 9.90 27.17 6.93
C ASN A 153 9.40 25.91 7.66
N PRO A 154 9.31 25.96 9.00
CA PRO A 154 8.92 24.81 9.83
C PRO A 154 7.49 24.28 9.58
N ARG A 155 6.66 25.04 8.84
CA ARG A 155 5.31 24.64 8.46
C ARG A 155 5.25 23.72 7.24
N LEU A 156 6.32 23.65 6.44
CA LEU A 156 6.37 22.74 5.29
C LEU A 156 6.49 21.30 5.79
N VAL A 157 5.76 20.38 5.16
CA VAL A 157 5.85 18.94 5.45
C VAL A 157 6.44 18.19 4.26
N PHE A 158 7.03 17.03 4.49
CA PHE A 158 7.42 16.11 3.41
C PHE A 158 6.96 14.69 3.73
N GLY A 159 6.72 13.90 2.70
CA GLY A 159 6.32 12.51 2.84
C GLY A 159 7.37 11.50 2.36
N ASP A 160 7.06 10.22 2.52
CA ASP A 160 7.68 9.12 1.80
C ASP A 160 6.61 8.40 0.97
N ALA A 161 6.88 8.17 -0.31
CA ALA A 161 6.02 7.40 -1.19
C ALA A 161 6.80 6.25 -1.82
N SER A 162 6.42 5.04 -1.42
CA SER A 162 6.92 3.82 -2.03
C SER A 162 5.78 2.82 -2.19
N ILE A 163 5.58 2.33 -3.42
CA ILE A 163 4.51 1.36 -3.72
C ILE A 163 4.59 0.12 -2.84
N SER A 164 5.81 -0.31 -2.50
CA SER A 164 6.08 -1.47 -1.66
C SER A 164 5.78 -1.26 -0.19
N ASN A 165 5.58 -0.03 0.29
CA ASN A 165 5.27 0.20 1.69
C ASN A 165 4.00 -0.53 2.11
N LEU A 166 3.01 -0.63 1.21
CA LEU A 166 1.76 -1.34 1.51
C LEU A 166 2.00 -2.79 1.96
N TRP A 167 2.92 -3.51 1.31
CA TRP A 167 3.25 -4.91 1.60
C TRP A 167 4.68 -5.10 2.14
N GLY A 168 5.25 -4.06 2.76
CA GLY A 168 6.59 -4.12 3.32
C GLY A 168 6.64 -4.97 4.58
N LEU A 169 7.58 -5.91 4.65
CA LEU A 169 7.93 -6.57 5.91
C LEU A 169 8.86 -5.70 6.73
N GLY A 170 8.66 -5.72 8.05
CA GLY A 170 9.60 -5.09 8.98
C GLY A 170 10.85 -5.94 9.16
N ILE A 171 10.69 -7.27 9.05
CA ILE A 171 11.75 -8.27 9.19
C ILE A 171 11.58 -9.29 8.05
N TYR A 172 12.53 -9.32 7.11
CA TYR A 172 12.45 -10.15 5.91
C TYR A 172 12.84 -11.62 6.17
N ASP A 173 13.71 -11.87 7.15
CA ASP A 173 14.20 -13.17 7.61
C ASP A 173 13.38 -13.74 8.78
N TRP A 174 12.11 -13.34 8.88
CA TRP A 174 11.26 -13.67 10.02
C TRP A 174 11.05 -15.18 10.23
N GLU A 175 11.10 -16.00 9.17
CA GLU A 175 10.97 -17.46 9.27
C GLU A 175 12.13 -18.08 10.07
N GLU A 176 13.33 -17.50 9.94
CA GLU A 176 14.52 -17.95 10.68
C GLU A 176 14.51 -17.42 12.12
N LEU A 177 14.05 -16.18 12.31
CA LEU A 177 14.06 -15.50 13.60
C LEU A 177 12.89 -15.88 14.52
N PHE A 178 11.74 -16.25 13.95
CA PHE A 178 10.50 -16.54 14.66
C PHE A 178 9.91 -17.89 14.22
N THR A 179 10.66 -18.97 14.48
CA THR A 179 10.35 -20.34 14.01
C THR A 179 9.01 -20.93 14.47
N ASN A 180 8.37 -20.33 15.48
CA ASN A 180 7.05 -20.75 15.98
C ASN A 180 5.88 -19.99 15.33
N GLU A 181 6.15 -18.99 14.49
CA GLU A 181 5.13 -18.20 13.82
C GLU A 181 4.74 -18.84 12.48
N THR A 182 3.46 -18.88 12.17
CA THR A 182 2.93 -19.41 10.90
C THR A 182 2.81 -18.35 9.81
N ASP A 183 2.90 -17.08 10.20
CA ASP A 183 2.70 -15.91 9.35
C ASP A 183 3.69 -14.81 9.75
N PRO A 184 4.06 -13.89 8.84
CA PRO A 184 4.98 -12.81 9.17
C PRO A 184 4.54 -12.05 10.42
N PRO A 185 5.34 -12.00 11.49
CA PRO A 185 4.92 -11.44 12.77
C PRO A 185 5.14 -9.93 12.88
N VAL A 186 5.99 -9.35 12.01
CA VAL A 186 6.41 -7.96 12.07
C VAL A 186 6.36 -7.33 10.67
N PHE A 187 5.50 -6.34 10.52
CA PHE A 187 5.28 -5.61 9.28
C PHE A 187 5.94 -4.23 9.34
N LEU A 188 6.07 -3.57 8.18
CA LEU A 188 6.59 -2.20 8.13
C LEU A 188 5.75 -1.23 8.98
N ALA A 189 4.44 -1.47 9.09
CA ALA A 189 3.55 -0.69 9.94
C ALA A 189 4.01 -0.70 11.42
N ASP A 190 4.41 -1.86 11.95
CA ASP A 190 4.88 -1.99 13.34
C ASP A 190 6.15 -1.18 13.59
N VAL A 191 7.08 -1.22 12.62
CA VAL A 191 8.36 -0.49 12.69
C VAL A 191 8.12 1.02 12.63
N ILE A 192 7.30 1.50 11.70
CA ILE A 192 6.99 2.93 11.59
C ILE A 192 6.25 3.40 12.83
N HIS A 193 5.26 2.66 13.33
CA HIS A 193 4.53 3.05 14.54
C HIS A 193 5.41 3.08 15.78
N ALA A 194 6.37 2.16 15.92
CA ALA A 194 7.33 2.19 17.02
C ALA A 194 8.20 3.45 17.05
N ILE A 195 8.45 4.06 15.88
CA ILE A 195 9.25 5.29 15.75
C ILE A 195 8.35 6.53 15.78
N GLN A 196 7.24 6.50 15.05
CA GLN A 196 6.29 7.59 14.84
C GLN A 196 4.85 7.09 15.06
N PRO A 197 4.39 6.95 16.32
CA PRO A 197 3.04 6.47 16.62
C PRO A 197 1.91 7.33 16.01
N LYS A 198 2.21 8.60 15.73
CA LYS A 198 1.28 9.59 15.16
C LYS A 198 1.51 9.84 13.66
N ALA A 199 2.24 8.96 12.96
CA ALA A 199 2.46 9.11 11.53
C ALA A 199 1.13 9.11 10.77
N LYS A 200 1.00 9.99 9.78
CA LYS A 200 -0.16 10.02 8.89
C LYS A 200 0.05 9.04 7.75
N ILE A 201 -0.90 8.13 7.54
CA ILE A 201 -0.83 7.13 6.47
C ILE A 201 -1.84 7.47 5.38
N ILE A 202 -1.41 7.48 4.12
CA ILE A 202 -2.30 7.62 2.95
C ILE A 202 -2.10 6.40 2.06
N ALA A 203 -3.16 5.75 1.62
CA ALA A 203 -3.10 4.68 0.63
C ALA A 203 -3.92 5.06 -0.60
N ILE A 204 -3.49 4.65 -1.80
CA ILE A 204 -4.32 4.76 -3.01
C ILE A 204 -4.46 3.40 -3.68
N LEU A 205 -5.72 2.98 -3.83
CA LEU A 205 -6.10 1.69 -4.41
C LEU A 205 -6.80 1.88 -5.75
N ARG A 206 -7.02 0.80 -6.47
CA ARG A 206 -7.74 0.73 -7.75
C ARG A 206 -8.48 -0.60 -7.80
N ASP A 207 -9.52 -0.73 -8.61
CA ASP A 207 -10.08 -2.04 -8.99
C ASP A 207 -8.94 -3.07 -9.19
N PRO A 208 -8.87 -4.13 -8.37
CA PRO A 208 -7.77 -5.09 -8.40
C PRO A 208 -7.71 -5.91 -9.69
N VAL A 209 -8.84 -6.11 -10.39
CA VAL A 209 -8.89 -6.74 -11.72
C VAL A 209 -8.17 -5.85 -12.72
N GLU A 210 -8.50 -4.56 -12.71
CA GLU A 210 -7.88 -3.56 -13.58
C GLU A 210 -6.40 -3.31 -13.24
N LYS A 211 -6.05 -3.38 -11.96
CA LYS A 211 -4.67 -3.31 -11.47
C LYS A 211 -3.84 -4.44 -12.09
N LEU A 212 -4.29 -5.70 -11.94
CA LEU A 212 -3.57 -6.87 -12.44
C LEU A 212 -3.44 -6.83 -13.97
N TRP A 213 -4.51 -6.47 -14.69
CA TRP A 213 -4.50 -6.28 -16.14
C TRP A 213 -3.47 -5.25 -16.58
N THR A 214 -3.49 -4.08 -15.95
CA THR A 214 -2.60 -2.96 -16.29
C THR A 214 -1.15 -3.33 -16.02
N THR A 215 -0.87 -4.04 -14.91
CA THR A 215 0.46 -4.53 -14.59
C THR A 215 0.95 -5.51 -15.65
N TYR A 216 0.16 -6.53 -15.98
CA TYR A 216 0.50 -7.49 -17.03
C TYR A 216 0.79 -6.81 -18.38
N MET A 217 -0.04 -5.85 -18.76
CA MET A 217 0.10 -5.10 -20.00
C MET A 217 1.35 -4.22 -20.06
N LEU A 218 1.95 -3.91 -18.91
CA LEU A 218 3.20 -3.16 -18.81
C LEU A 218 4.46 -4.01 -18.78
N GLU A 219 4.37 -5.32 -18.57
CA GLU A 219 5.56 -6.17 -18.52
C GLU A 219 6.26 -6.22 -19.89
N GLN A 220 7.16 -5.27 -20.10
CA GLN A 220 7.79 -4.93 -21.38
C GLN A 220 8.63 -6.07 -21.96
N TRP A 221 9.04 -7.02 -21.12
CA TRP A 221 9.89 -8.16 -21.44
C TRP A 221 9.13 -9.31 -22.14
N LYS A 222 7.80 -9.37 -22.00
CA LYS A 222 6.96 -10.31 -22.74
C LYS A 222 6.72 -9.73 -24.13
N LYS A 223 7.52 -10.16 -25.12
CA LYS A 223 7.35 -9.77 -26.54
C LYS A 223 5.94 -10.08 -27.09
N MET A 224 5.15 -10.92 -26.41
CA MET A 224 3.81 -11.37 -26.81
C MET A 224 2.74 -11.20 -25.70
N VAL A 225 2.46 -9.97 -25.29
CA VAL A 225 1.26 -9.68 -24.47
C VAL A 225 -0.01 -9.74 -25.33
N SER A 226 -1.03 -10.46 -24.85
CA SER A 226 -2.37 -10.52 -25.42
C SER A 226 -3.41 -10.87 -24.35
N PRO A 227 -4.72 -10.71 -24.62
CA PRO A 227 -5.77 -11.16 -23.70
C PRO A 227 -5.72 -12.66 -23.38
N GLN A 228 -5.32 -13.49 -24.35
CA GLN A 228 -5.21 -14.95 -24.19
C GLN A 228 -3.99 -15.32 -23.33
N THR A 229 -2.84 -14.69 -23.57
CA THR A 229 -1.65 -14.94 -22.76
C THR A 229 -1.80 -14.36 -21.34
N PHE A 230 -2.63 -13.32 -21.16
CA PHE A 230 -3.06 -12.87 -19.84
C PHE A 230 -3.93 -13.91 -19.13
N HIS A 231 -4.93 -14.49 -19.80
CA HIS A 231 -5.77 -15.53 -19.21
C HIS A 231 -4.93 -16.72 -18.72
N ALA A 232 -4.01 -17.22 -19.55
CA ALA A 232 -3.09 -18.29 -19.18
C ALA A 232 -2.18 -17.90 -17.99
N HIS A 233 -1.69 -16.66 -17.96
CA HIS A 233 -0.87 -16.15 -16.87
C HIS A 233 -1.67 -16.06 -15.55
N PHE A 234 -2.89 -15.55 -15.59
CA PHE A 234 -3.80 -15.52 -14.44
C PHE A 234 -4.10 -16.92 -13.90
N LYS A 235 -4.41 -17.89 -14.78
CA LYS A 235 -4.63 -19.29 -14.38
C LYS A 235 -3.43 -19.88 -13.66
N ARG A 236 -2.21 -19.57 -14.14
CA ARG A 236 -0.96 -19.98 -13.49
C ARG A 236 -0.83 -19.35 -12.09
N LEU A 237 -1.01 -18.03 -11.97
CA LEU A 237 -0.94 -17.34 -10.67
C LEU A 237 -1.96 -17.90 -9.67
N THR A 238 -3.17 -18.20 -10.12
CA THR A 238 -4.21 -18.81 -9.27
C THR A 238 -3.81 -20.20 -8.79
N LYS A 239 -3.21 -21.02 -9.68
CA LYS A 239 -2.70 -22.35 -9.29
C LYS A 239 -1.58 -22.24 -8.26
N GLU A 240 -0.63 -21.31 -8.47
CA GLU A 240 0.47 -21.05 -7.53
C GLU A 240 -0.06 -20.56 -6.17
N SER A 241 -1.08 -19.69 -6.19
CA SER A 241 -1.81 -19.23 -5.00
C SER A 241 -2.39 -20.40 -4.20
N LEU A 242 -3.14 -21.29 -4.85
CA LEU A 242 -3.77 -22.44 -4.21
C LEU A 242 -2.74 -23.46 -3.68
N GLN A 243 -1.60 -23.63 -4.38
CA GLN A 243 -0.52 -24.48 -3.90
C GLN A 243 0.07 -23.91 -2.61
N CYS A 244 0.31 -22.61 -2.54
CA CYS A 244 0.76 -21.96 -1.32
C CYS A 244 -0.24 -22.11 -0.17
N GLU A 245 -1.51 -21.78 -0.44
CA GLU A 245 -2.58 -21.82 0.58
C GLU A 245 -2.93 -23.24 1.03
N SER A 246 -2.48 -24.28 0.32
CA SER A 246 -2.64 -25.66 0.78
C SER A 246 -1.75 -26.02 1.96
N ILE A 247 -0.72 -25.21 2.22
CA ILE A 247 0.29 -25.43 3.27
C ILE A 247 0.33 -24.25 4.24
N ASN A 248 0.21 -23.02 3.73
CA ASN A 248 0.35 -21.78 4.48
C ASN A 248 -0.95 -20.98 4.49
N SER A 249 -1.02 -19.94 5.33
CA SER A 249 -2.16 -19.03 5.30
C SER A 249 -2.10 -18.07 4.08
N PRO A 250 -3.22 -17.47 3.66
CA PRO A 250 -3.23 -16.42 2.64
C PRO A 250 -2.35 -15.22 3.00
N LEU A 251 -2.21 -14.88 4.30
CA LEU A 251 -1.36 -13.79 4.76
C LEU A 251 0.12 -14.13 4.51
N TYR A 252 0.56 -15.32 4.91
CA TYR A 252 1.87 -15.85 4.54
C TYR A 252 2.09 -15.74 3.04
N CYS A 253 1.20 -16.30 2.22
CA CYS A 253 1.35 -16.33 0.77
C CYS A 253 1.39 -14.93 0.14
N ALA A 254 0.64 -13.97 0.69
CA ALA A 254 0.61 -12.59 0.25
C ALA A 254 1.90 -11.81 0.57
N PHE A 255 2.71 -12.27 1.52
CA PHE A 255 3.99 -11.64 1.87
C PHE A 255 5.21 -12.48 1.43
N MET A 256 5.03 -13.79 1.26
CA MET A 256 6.06 -14.77 0.94
C MET A 256 5.76 -15.42 -0.41
N TYR A 257 6.10 -14.73 -1.49
CA TYR A 257 6.23 -15.36 -2.81
C TYR A 257 7.32 -14.65 -3.64
N GLY A 258 8.49 -15.28 -3.72
CA GLY A 258 9.64 -14.83 -4.51
C GLY A 258 10.95 -15.39 -3.99
N THR A 259 11.20 -16.70 -4.14
CA THR A 259 12.51 -17.34 -3.79
C THR A 259 13.67 -16.95 -4.73
N THR A 260 13.50 -15.92 -5.55
CA THR A 260 14.55 -15.31 -6.36
C THR A 260 14.35 -13.80 -6.39
N ALA A 261 15.44 -13.06 -6.54
CA ALA A 261 15.58 -11.59 -6.39
C ALA A 261 14.66 -10.69 -7.26
N ASP A 262 13.61 -11.25 -7.90
CA ASP A 262 12.59 -10.56 -8.70
C ASP A 262 11.25 -10.45 -7.93
N ILE A 263 11.37 -10.14 -6.63
CA ILE A 263 10.37 -10.18 -5.54
C ILE A 263 9.09 -9.36 -5.83
N SER A 264 9.08 -8.49 -6.85
CA SER A 264 7.93 -7.64 -7.15
C SER A 264 6.91 -8.23 -8.14
N LEU A 265 7.27 -9.24 -8.94
CA LEU A 265 6.46 -9.68 -10.09
C LEU A 265 5.70 -11.00 -9.89
N ASN A 266 6.17 -11.93 -9.05
CA ASN A 266 5.48 -13.20 -8.86
C ASN A 266 4.26 -13.12 -7.92
N ASN A 267 4.16 -12.06 -7.12
CA ASN A 267 3.08 -11.88 -6.15
C ASN A 267 1.94 -10.98 -6.65
N MET A 268 1.84 -10.75 -7.96
CA MET A 268 0.94 -9.75 -8.54
C MET A 268 -0.55 -10.01 -8.28
N LEU A 269 -0.95 -11.28 -8.13
CA LEU A 269 -2.33 -11.65 -7.79
C LEU A 269 -2.69 -11.17 -6.38
N TYR A 270 -1.89 -11.51 -5.37
CA TYR A 270 -2.11 -11.06 -4.00
C TYR A 270 -1.89 -9.56 -3.82
N GLN A 271 -1.04 -8.89 -4.61
CA GLN A 271 -0.93 -7.43 -4.56
C GLN A 271 -2.25 -6.69 -4.86
N GLY A 272 -3.26 -7.37 -5.41
CA GLY A 272 -4.65 -6.86 -5.54
C GLY A 272 -5.57 -7.24 -4.37
N VAL A 273 -5.15 -8.14 -3.49
CA VAL A 273 -5.84 -8.52 -2.25
C VAL A 273 -5.51 -7.50 -1.16
N PHE A 274 -5.98 -6.25 -1.32
CA PHE A 274 -5.57 -5.14 -0.46
C PHE A 274 -5.92 -5.32 1.02
N TYR A 275 -7.00 -6.07 1.33
CA TYR A 275 -7.40 -6.38 2.69
C TYR A 275 -6.25 -6.97 3.53
N LEU A 276 -5.51 -7.96 2.99
CA LEU A 276 -4.44 -8.64 3.73
C LEU A 276 -3.34 -7.68 4.18
N TYR A 277 -3.08 -6.64 3.39
CA TYR A 277 -2.07 -5.63 3.67
C TYR A 277 -2.61 -4.49 4.53
N LEU A 278 -3.74 -3.89 4.15
CA LEU A 278 -4.30 -2.74 4.87
C LEU A 278 -4.77 -3.10 6.28
N GLN A 279 -5.22 -4.33 6.51
CA GLN A 279 -5.49 -4.81 7.87
C GLN A 279 -4.27 -4.62 8.77
N GLN A 280 -3.05 -4.84 8.25
CA GLN A 280 -1.83 -4.72 9.05
C GLN A 280 -1.55 -3.27 9.47
N TRP A 281 -1.93 -2.32 8.65
CA TRP A 281 -1.82 -0.90 8.96
C TRP A 281 -2.93 -0.47 9.94
N VAL A 282 -4.17 -0.90 9.71
CA VAL A 282 -5.33 -0.55 10.55
C VAL A 282 -5.18 -1.09 11.97
N ASP A 283 -4.68 -2.32 12.14
CA ASP A 283 -4.46 -2.89 13.48
C ASP A 283 -3.42 -2.11 14.30
N VAL A 284 -2.48 -1.42 13.64
CA VAL A 284 -1.38 -0.70 14.31
C VAL A 284 -1.73 0.77 14.53
N PHE A 285 -2.22 1.44 13.49
CA PHE A 285 -2.47 2.89 13.52
C PHE A 285 -3.91 3.25 13.87
N GLY A 286 -4.84 2.31 13.77
CA GLY A 286 -6.28 2.62 13.77
C GLY A 286 -6.74 3.17 12.42
N LEU A 287 -7.99 2.89 12.07
CA LEU A 287 -8.58 3.29 10.78
C LEU A 287 -8.61 4.83 10.63
N GLU A 288 -8.80 5.55 11.74
CA GLU A 288 -8.86 7.01 11.79
C GLU A 288 -7.53 7.71 11.42
N ASN A 289 -6.41 6.99 11.53
CA ASN A 289 -5.07 7.48 11.16
C ASN A 289 -4.63 6.94 9.79
N ILE A 290 -5.58 6.52 8.96
CA ILE A 290 -5.33 6.05 7.59
C ILE A 290 -6.37 6.66 6.64
N HIS A 291 -5.91 7.41 5.65
CA HIS A 291 -6.74 7.91 4.57
C HIS A 291 -6.58 7.03 3.33
N VAL A 292 -7.67 6.41 2.87
CA VAL A 292 -7.64 5.49 1.71
C VAL A 292 -8.39 6.11 0.54
N MET A 293 -7.65 6.38 -0.53
CA MET A 293 -8.13 6.94 -1.79
C MET A 293 -8.43 5.84 -2.81
N ARG A 294 -9.33 6.12 -3.75
CA ARG A 294 -9.57 5.30 -4.94
C ARG A 294 -9.06 6.01 -6.18
N LEU A 295 -8.36 5.28 -7.04
CA LEU A 295 -7.92 5.81 -8.33
C LEU A 295 -9.10 6.24 -9.20
N GLU A 296 -10.22 5.54 -9.14
CA GLU A 296 -11.41 5.91 -9.91
C GLU A 296 -11.98 7.27 -9.46
N ASP A 297 -11.98 7.54 -8.15
CA ASP A 297 -12.44 8.81 -7.59
C ASP A 297 -11.41 9.93 -7.88
N TRP A 298 -10.10 9.64 -7.74
CA TRP A 298 -9.01 10.53 -8.16
C TRP A 298 -9.11 10.98 -9.62
N ILE A 299 -9.42 10.05 -10.54
CA ILE A 299 -9.56 10.38 -11.95
C ILE A 299 -10.82 11.21 -12.21
N LYS A 300 -11.89 10.96 -11.45
CA LYS A 300 -13.19 11.61 -11.64
C LYS A 300 -13.21 13.04 -11.09
N ASP A 301 -12.68 13.23 -9.89
CA ASP A 301 -12.70 14.51 -9.19
C ASP A 301 -11.42 14.73 -8.36
N PRO A 302 -10.29 15.03 -9.04
CA PRO A 302 -8.99 15.16 -8.36
C PRO A 302 -8.93 16.37 -7.42
N ILE A 303 -9.78 17.39 -7.60
CA ILE A 303 -9.78 18.57 -6.72
C ILE A 303 -10.33 18.17 -5.34
N THR A 304 -11.51 17.56 -5.29
CA THR A 304 -12.08 17.11 -4.01
C THR A 304 -11.18 16.10 -3.31
N GLU A 305 -10.57 15.16 -4.05
CA GLU A 305 -9.63 14.19 -3.47
C GLU A 305 -8.36 14.86 -2.91
N LEU A 306 -7.86 15.95 -3.52
CA LEU A 306 -6.77 16.75 -2.95
C LEU A 306 -7.20 17.48 -1.68
N GLU A 307 -8.39 18.09 -1.68
CA GLU A 307 -8.91 18.80 -0.51
C GLU A 307 -9.09 17.85 0.69
N GLU A 308 -9.63 16.65 0.46
CA GLU A 308 -9.77 15.62 1.49
C GLU A 308 -8.41 15.16 2.02
N ALA A 309 -7.43 14.92 1.13
CA ALA A 309 -6.08 14.55 1.54
C ALA A 309 -5.41 15.67 2.36
N PHE A 310 -5.58 16.94 1.98
CA PHE A 310 -5.01 18.09 2.68
C PHE A 310 -5.63 18.26 4.06
N LYS A 311 -6.96 18.11 4.15
CA LYS A 311 -7.68 18.11 5.43
C LYS A 311 -7.19 16.99 6.35
N TYR A 312 -7.01 15.79 5.83
CA TYR A 312 -6.49 14.65 6.60
C TYR A 312 -5.06 14.87 7.10
N LEU A 313 -4.20 15.46 6.26
CA LEU A 313 -2.83 15.87 6.61
C LEU A 313 -2.79 17.14 7.46
N GLU A 314 -3.94 17.71 7.85
CA GLU A 314 -4.06 18.93 8.64
C GLU A 314 -3.35 20.14 8.03
N LEU A 315 -3.25 20.18 6.70
CA LEU A 315 -2.58 21.24 5.95
C LEU A 315 -3.53 22.39 5.65
N ASP A 316 -2.97 23.58 5.49
CA ASP A 316 -3.75 24.76 5.11
C ASP A 316 -4.39 24.50 3.72
N PRO A 317 -5.70 24.79 3.56
CA PRO A 317 -6.37 24.61 2.28
C PRO A 317 -5.79 25.55 1.23
N LEU A 318 -5.75 25.09 -0.02
CA LEU A 318 -5.32 25.91 -1.16
C LEU A 318 -6.52 26.55 -1.85
N PRO A 319 -6.36 27.76 -2.42
CA PRO A 319 -7.35 28.34 -3.30
C PRO A 319 -7.72 27.41 -4.46
N HIS A 320 -8.99 27.44 -4.88
CA HIS A 320 -9.50 26.55 -5.93
C HIS A 320 -8.77 26.69 -7.27
N ASP A 321 -8.35 27.90 -7.63
CA ASP A 321 -7.55 28.18 -8.83
C ASP A 321 -6.16 27.54 -8.76
N VAL A 322 -5.54 27.52 -7.57
CA VAL A 322 -4.29 26.81 -7.33
C VAL A 322 -4.50 25.30 -7.47
N LEU A 323 -5.53 24.74 -6.84
CA LEU A 323 -5.88 23.31 -6.97
C LEU A 323 -6.16 22.92 -8.43
N SER A 324 -6.92 23.76 -9.16
CA SER A 324 -7.20 23.58 -10.58
C SER A 324 -5.92 23.56 -11.41
N SER A 325 -4.96 24.44 -11.11
CA SER A 325 -3.67 24.47 -11.81
C SER A 325 -2.82 23.21 -11.54
N ILE A 326 -2.91 22.66 -10.33
CA ILE A 326 -2.22 21.42 -9.95
C ILE A 326 -2.76 20.25 -10.78
N VAL A 327 -4.08 20.07 -10.83
CA VAL A 327 -4.70 18.88 -11.44
C VAL A 327 -4.80 18.94 -12.96
N ASN A 328 -4.79 20.13 -13.58
CA ASN A 328 -4.97 20.32 -15.03
C ASN A 328 -3.72 19.98 -15.87
N ARG A 329 -3.02 18.92 -15.49
CA ARG A 329 -1.77 18.48 -16.12
C ARG A 329 -1.97 17.17 -16.87
N SER A 330 -1.01 16.84 -17.74
CA SER A 330 -0.98 15.53 -18.37
C SER A 330 -0.77 14.43 -17.32
N THR A 331 -1.68 13.45 -17.30
CA THR A 331 -1.57 12.26 -16.46
C THR A 331 -0.25 11.54 -16.73
N LYS A 332 0.48 11.19 -15.67
CA LYS A 332 1.77 10.49 -15.81
C LYS A 332 1.64 8.98 -15.72
N ASN A 333 2.65 8.27 -16.26
CA ASN A 333 2.74 6.80 -16.22
C ASN A 333 1.52 6.06 -16.78
N VAL A 334 0.83 6.71 -17.73
CA VAL A 334 -0.24 6.14 -18.53
C VAL A 334 0.33 5.01 -19.39
N ASN A 335 -0.37 3.88 -19.46
CA ASN A 335 0.04 2.77 -20.33
C ASN A 335 -0.31 3.07 -21.80
N GLU A 336 0.47 3.98 -22.41
CA GLU A 336 0.32 4.39 -23.81
C GLU A 336 0.36 3.21 -24.80
N ARG A 337 1.08 2.13 -24.45
CA ARG A 337 1.15 0.93 -25.30
C ARG A 337 -0.15 0.12 -25.26
N ALA A 338 -0.77 -0.05 -24.09
CA ALA A 338 -2.08 -0.68 -24.00
C ALA A 338 -3.13 0.13 -24.77
N LYS A 339 -3.09 1.47 -24.65
CA LYS A 339 -3.95 2.37 -25.44
C LYS A 339 -3.75 2.17 -26.95
N ARG A 340 -2.49 2.14 -27.43
CA ARG A 340 -2.16 1.95 -28.85
C ARG A 340 -2.58 0.60 -29.42
N LYS A 341 -2.54 -0.47 -28.61
CA LYS A 341 -2.91 -1.82 -29.07
C LYS A 341 -4.42 -2.11 -28.97
N ASN A 342 -5.19 -1.25 -28.29
CA ASN A 342 -6.63 -1.41 -28.05
C ASN A 342 -7.03 -2.81 -27.52
N PHE A 343 -6.15 -3.43 -26.71
CA PHE A 343 -6.46 -4.75 -26.16
C PHE A 343 -7.46 -4.62 -25.02
N THR A 344 -8.49 -5.44 -25.09
CA THR A 344 -9.49 -5.60 -24.03
C THR A 344 -9.33 -6.97 -23.41
N MET A 345 -9.41 -7.05 -22.09
CA MET A 345 -9.42 -8.32 -21.36
C MET A 345 -10.58 -9.20 -21.84
N LEU A 346 -10.36 -10.51 -21.95
CA LEU A 346 -11.46 -11.44 -22.21
C LEU A 346 -12.51 -11.34 -21.10
N ALA A 347 -13.80 -11.31 -21.47
CA ALA A 347 -14.89 -11.22 -20.51
C ALA A 347 -14.92 -12.39 -19.51
N SER A 348 -14.52 -13.59 -19.94
CA SER A 348 -14.37 -14.76 -19.07
C SER A 348 -13.29 -14.54 -18.02
N THR A 349 -12.11 -14.04 -18.42
CA THR A 349 -11.02 -13.71 -17.48
C THR A 349 -11.45 -12.65 -16.48
N ARG A 350 -12.16 -11.61 -16.92
CA ARG A 350 -12.68 -10.56 -16.02
C ARG A 350 -13.59 -11.16 -14.96
N ARG A 351 -14.57 -11.97 -15.37
CA ARG A 351 -15.51 -12.62 -14.46
C ARG A 351 -14.79 -13.49 -13.44
N GLU A 352 -13.86 -14.33 -13.88
CA GLU A 352 -13.08 -15.18 -12.98
C GLU A 352 -12.23 -14.38 -11.97
N LEU A 353 -11.62 -13.27 -12.41
CA LEU A 353 -10.88 -12.38 -11.51
C LEU A 353 -11.80 -11.65 -10.52
N GLN A 354 -12.98 -11.21 -10.98
CA GLN A 354 -13.98 -10.59 -10.11
C GLN A 354 -14.44 -11.58 -9.03
N ASP A 355 -14.74 -12.82 -9.41
CA ASP A 355 -15.14 -13.87 -8.46
C ASP A 355 -14.01 -14.20 -7.46
N PHE A 356 -12.75 -14.16 -7.90
CA PHE A 356 -11.60 -14.32 -7.01
C PHE A 356 -11.47 -13.16 -6.01
N TYR A 357 -11.57 -11.90 -6.46
CA TYR A 357 -11.35 -10.73 -5.61
C TYR A 357 -12.56 -10.35 -4.76
N ARG A 358 -13.79 -10.68 -5.17
CA ARG A 358 -15.06 -10.37 -4.49
C ARG A 358 -15.03 -10.59 -2.97
N PRO A 359 -14.67 -11.77 -2.43
CA PRO A 359 -14.65 -11.97 -0.97
C PRO A 359 -13.62 -11.08 -0.26
N TRP A 360 -12.49 -10.79 -0.90
CA TRP A 360 -11.45 -9.91 -0.36
C TRP A 360 -11.86 -8.44 -0.40
N ASN A 361 -12.53 -8.03 -1.47
CA ASN A 361 -13.08 -6.69 -1.63
C ASN A 361 -14.18 -6.42 -0.60
N GLN A 362 -15.04 -7.41 -0.32
CA GLN A 362 -16.03 -7.29 0.75
C GLN A 362 -15.36 -7.08 2.11
N ARG A 363 -14.35 -7.90 2.46
CA ARG A 363 -13.58 -7.72 3.70
C ARG A 363 -12.88 -6.36 3.78
N LEU A 364 -12.35 -5.87 2.66
CA LEU A 364 -11.76 -4.54 2.57
C LEU A 364 -12.81 -3.45 2.80
N ALA A 365 -13.98 -3.56 2.16
CA ALA A 365 -15.08 -2.62 2.32
C ALA A 365 -15.59 -2.60 3.77
N ASP A 366 -15.66 -3.76 4.43
CA ASP A 366 -16.06 -3.88 5.82
C ASP A 366 -15.00 -3.27 6.76
N LEU A 367 -13.71 -3.55 6.53
CA LEU A 367 -12.58 -2.95 7.25
C LEU A 367 -12.60 -1.42 7.16
N LEU A 368 -12.79 -0.89 5.95
CA LEU A 368 -12.79 0.55 5.67
C LEU A 368 -14.15 1.21 5.94
N LYS A 369 -15.18 0.42 6.29
CA LYS A 369 -16.57 0.86 6.45
C LYS A 369 -17.08 1.64 5.23
N ASN A 370 -16.68 1.22 4.04
CA ASN A 370 -16.96 1.92 2.79
C ASN A 370 -17.17 0.93 1.63
N GLN A 371 -18.43 0.78 1.22
CA GLN A 371 -18.85 -0.15 0.16
C GLN A 371 -18.30 0.22 -1.22
N LYS A 372 -17.77 1.44 -1.42
CA LYS A 372 -17.06 1.79 -2.65
C LYS A 372 -15.85 0.88 -2.93
N PHE A 373 -15.28 0.23 -1.92
CA PHE A 373 -14.15 -0.69 -2.08
C PHE A 373 -14.58 -2.12 -2.44
N THR A 374 -15.85 -2.35 -2.77
CA THR A 374 -16.29 -3.56 -3.47
C THR A 374 -15.99 -3.50 -4.97
N TRP A 375 -15.89 -2.30 -5.54
CA TRP A 375 -15.87 -2.06 -6.99
C TRP A 375 -17.07 -2.66 -7.73
N ASP A 376 -18.22 -2.70 -7.05
CA ASP A 376 -19.50 -3.19 -7.58
C ASP A 376 -19.49 -4.69 -7.96
N TYR A 377 -18.58 -5.48 -7.37
CA TYR A 377 -18.59 -6.94 -7.44
C TYR A 377 -18.16 -7.59 -6.14
#